data_AF-A0A7X9P559-F1
#
_entry.id   AF-A0A7X9P559-F1
#
_cell.length_a   1.000
_cell.length_b   1.000
_cell.length_c   1.000
_cell.angle_alpha   90.00
_cell.angle_beta   90.00
_cell.angle_gamma   90.00
#
_symmetry.space_group_name_H-M   'P 1'
#
loop_
_entity.id
_entity.type
_entity.pdbx_description
1 polymer ?
#
loop_
_entity_poly.entity_id
_entity_poly.type
_entity_poly.pdbx_seq_one_letter_code
_entity_poly.pdbx_strand_id
1 'polypeptide(L)'
;MTVHGKLYRKAKENIEPKAYNIKDAISLIKKVSYAKFDETFEASFNLKLEKKHSVRSTILLPNSFGKTRKVLVFAKGQKAEEAISAGADYAGDEEYIEKIKNGWLDFDACIATPDMMKEIGKIAKILGPKGLMPNPKTGTVTDNIANAVKEIKQGKLEYKADKAGVVHVMFAKKSMTEEQILENFNQLYQDLLKKRPSDLKGNYILSIYLSTTMSPSVKVDISSLA
;
A
#
# COMPACT_ATOMS: atom_id res chain seq x y z
N MET A 1 33.57 1.03 4.30
CA MET A 1 32.19 1.52 4.46
C MET A 1 31.77 2.18 3.16
N THR A 2 30.75 1.67 2.50
CA THR A 2 30.32 2.13 1.19
C THR A 2 29.78 3.55 1.30
N VAL A 3 30.43 4.51 0.65
CA VAL A 3 30.04 5.93 0.70
C VAL A 3 28.89 6.15 -0.27
N HIS A 4 27.77 6.68 0.21
CA HIS A 4 26.63 7.03 -0.65
C HIS A 4 27.01 8.10 -1.69
N GLY A 5 26.23 8.15 -2.78
CA GLY A 5 26.41 9.10 -3.88
C GLY A 5 26.45 10.57 -3.40
N LYS A 6 27.10 11.44 -4.19
CA LYS A 6 27.27 12.86 -3.85
C LYS A 6 25.93 13.57 -3.58
N LEU A 7 24.89 13.25 -4.35
CA LEU A 7 23.56 13.85 -4.20
C LEU A 7 22.88 13.44 -2.89
N TYR A 8 22.96 12.16 -2.52
CA TYR A 8 22.44 11.67 -1.25
C TYR A 8 23.13 12.31 -0.04
N ARG A 9 24.45 12.54 -0.12
CA ARG A 9 25.19 13.21 0.96
C ARG A 9 24.76 14.66 1.14
N LYS A 10 24.64 15.42 0.05
CA LYS A 10 24.09 16.79 0.08
C LYS A 10 22.67 16.82 0.65
N ALA A 11 21.84 15.86 0.24
CA ALA A 11 20.49 15.72 0.76
C ALA A 11 20.49 15.48 2.28
N LYS A 12 21.38 14.59 2.77
CA LYS A 12 21.52 14.27 4.19
C LYS A 12 22.04 15.44 5.02
N GLU A 13 22.95 16.26 4.49
CA GLU A 13 23.45 17.47 5.16
C GLU A 13 22.35 18.49 5.47
N ASN A 14 21.29 18.53 4.66
CA ASN A 14 20.14 19.40 4.88
C ASN A 14 19.13 18.86 5.91
N ILE A 15 19.32 17.62 6.38
CA ILE A 15 18.42 16.99 7.35
C ILE A 15 19.15 16.92 8.70
N GLU A 16 18.64 17.67 9.66
CA GLU A 16 19.15 17.60 11.03
C GLU A 16 18.61 16.34 11.71
N PRO A 17 19.38 15.70 12.61
CA PRO A 17 18.96 14.48 13.30
C PRO A 17 17.98 14.78 14.47
N LYS A 18 16.91 15.52 14.17
CA LYS A 18 15.84 15.86 15.12
C LYS A 18 14.50 15.27 14.68
N ALA A 19 13.54 15.24 15.60
CA ALA A 19 12.17 14.92 15.26
C ALA A 19 11.49 16.17 14.69
N TYR A 20 10.88 16.04 13.51
CA TYR A 20 10.18 17.14 12.84
C TYR A 20 8.67 16.99 12.98
N ASN A 21 7.95 18.11 12.95
CA ASN A 21 6.51 18.10 12.73
C ASN A 21 6.22 17.48 11.35
N ILE A 22 5.10 16.79 11.20
CA ILE A 22 4.69 16.17 9.93
C ILE A 22 4.68 17.16 8.75
N LYS A 23 4.20 18.39 8.95
CA LYS A 23 4.15 19.41 7.89
C LYS A 23 5.56 19.81 7.43
N ASP A 24 6.44 20.07 8.40
CA ASP A 24 7.83 20.43 8.14
C ASP A 24 8.60 19.26 7.49
N ALA A 25 8.33 18.03 7.93
CA ALA A 25 8.93 16.83 7.38
C ALA A 25 8.54 16.64 5.91
N ILE A 26 7.27 16.82 5.55
CA ILE A 26 6.79 16.74 4.16
C ILE A 26 7.48 17.81 3.31
N SER A 27 7.51 19.07 3.76
CA SER A 27 8.13 20.16 3.00
C SER A 27 9.64 19.96 2.83
N LEU A 28 10.32 19.50 3.88
CA LEU A 28 11.75 19.18 3.86
C LEU A 28 12.05 18.06 2.86
N ILE A 29 11.29 16.96 2.89
CA ILE A 29 11.51 15.82 1.98
C ILE A 29 11.27 16.24 0.52
N LYS A 30 10.25 17.05 0.23
CA LYS A 30 10.01 17.56 -1.13
C LYS A 30 11.19 18.41 -1.64
N LYS A 31 11.80 19.22 -0.78
CA LYS A 31 12.98 20.04 -1.11
C LYS A 31 14.24 19.21 -1.29
N VAL A 32 14.42 18.18 -0.47
CA VAL A 32 15.63 17.34 -0.45
C VAL A 32 15.61 16.29 -1.58
N SER A 33 14.42 15.96 -2.09
CA SER A 33 14.23 15.07 -3.23
C SER A 33 14.93 15.58 -4.50
N TYR A 34 15.97 14.84 -4.93
CA TYR A 34 16.85 15.19 -6.04
C TYR A 34 16.65 14.36 -7.30
N ALA A 35 15.78 13.34 -7.27
CA ALA A 35 15.56 12.48 -8.43
C ALA A 35 14.82 13.22 -9.55
N LYS A 36 15.15 12.86 -10.80
CA LYS A 36 14.55 13.46 -12.01
C LYS A 36 13.14 12.94 -12.29
N PHE A 37 12.78 11.77 -11.75
CA PHE A 37 11.46 11.18 -11.90
C PHE A 37 10.59 11.49 -10.67
N ASP A 38 9.28 11.30 -10.82
CA ASP A 38 8.32 11.51 -9.73
C ASP A 38 8.49 10.45 -8.64
N GLU A 39 9.17 10.82 -7.56
CA GLU A 39 9.44 9.92 -6.44
C GLU A 39 8.18 9.59 -5.65
N THR A 40 8.16 8.39 -5.07
CA THR A 40 7.08 7.97 -4.17
C THR A 40 7.45 8.28 -2.73
N PHE A 41 6.50 8.86 -2.00
CA PHE A 41 6.58 9.08 -0.56
C PHE A 41 6.21 7.80 0.17
N GLU A 42 7.09 7.40 1.07
CA GLU A 42 6.99 6.20 1.88
C GLU A 42 7.04 6.57 3.35
N ALA A 43 6.20 5.91 4.14
CA ALA A 43 6.17 6.03 5.57
C ALA A 43 6.50 4.67 6.19
N SER A 44 7.48 4.67 7.07
CA SER A 44 7.93 3.50 7.83
C SER A 44 7.51 3.67 9.28
N PHE A 45 6.59 2.81 9.72
CA PHE A 45 6.09 2.78 11.09
C PHE A 45 6.73 1.62 11.82
N ASN A 46 7.50 1.91 12.86
CA ASN A 46 8.00 0.88 13.76
C ASN A 46 6.91 0.58 14.79
N LEU A 47 6.29 -0.60 14.69
CA LEU A 47 5.23 -1.01 15.59
C LEU A 47 5.79 -1.94 16.67
N LYS A 48 5.27 -1.79 17.88
CA LYS A 48 5.51 -2.76 18.95
C LYS A 48 4.57 -3.94 18.73
N LEU A 49 5.08 -5.02 18.12
CA LEU A 49 4.32 -6.25 17.89
C LEU A 49 5.02 -7.44 18.56
N GLU A 50 4.25 -8.25 19.28
CA GLU A 50 4.70 -9.56 19.76
C GLU A 50 4.76 -10.55 18.58
N LYS A 51 5.68 -11.52 18.62
CA LYS A 51 6.00 -12.44 17.50
C LYS A 51 4.79 -13.20 16.92
N LYS A 52 3.67 -13.28 17.64
CA LYS A 52 2.43 -13.95 17.21
C LYS A 52 1.51 -13.07 16.36
N HIS A 53 1.62 -11.75 16.45
CA HIS A 53 0.71 -10.84 15.75
C HIS A 53 1.35 -10.34 14.46
N SER A 54 0.66 -10.53 13.35
CA SER A 54 1.00 -9.93 12.05
C SER A 54 -0.13 -8.98 11.68
N VAL A 55 0.20 -7.70 11.54
CA VAL A 55 -0.75 -6.68 11.09
C VAL A 55 -0.78 -6.71 9.57
N ARG A 56 -1.94 -7.06 9.01
CA ARG A 56 -2.24 -6.93 7.59
C ARG A 56 -3.56 -6.19 7.49
N SER A 57 -3.56 -5.07 6.78
CA SER A 57 -4.75 -4.25 6.61
C SER A 57 -4.78 -3.67 5.21
N THR A 58 -5.97 -3.20 4.85
CA THR A 58 -6.20 -2.42 3.65
C THR A 58 -6.78 -1.08 4.03
N ILE A 59 -6.27 -0.03 3.41
CA ILE A 59 -6.73 1.33 3.62
C ILE A 59 -7.13 1.95 2.29
N LEU A 60 -8.22 2.71 2.31
CA LEU A 60 -8.60 3.60 1.24
C LEU A 60 -8.02 4.98 1.56
N LEU A 61 -7.20 5.50 0.65
CA LEU A 61 -6.69 6.87 0.76
C LEU A 61 -7.66 7.85 0.11
N PRO A 62 -7.87 9.04 0.69
CA PRO A 62 -8.75 10.05 0.14
C PRO A 62 -8.21 10.61 -1.19
N ASN A 63 -6.89 10.76 -1.30
CA ASN A 63 -6.24 11.23 -2.53
C ASN A 63 -5.52 10.07 -3.20
N SER A 64 -6.04 9.60 -4.34
CA SER A 64 -5.40 8.55 -5.13
C SER A 64 -4.08 9.05 -5.72
N PHE A 65 -3.02 8.26 -5.54
CA PHE A 65 -1.74 8.51 -6.20
C PHE A 65 -1.36 7.31 -7.07
N GLY A 66 -1.32 7.50 -8.39
CA GLY A 66 -0.74 6.51 -9.30
C GLY A 66 -1.59 6.10 -10.49
N LYS A 67 -0.97 5.20 -11.28
CA LYS A 67 -1.47 4.67 -12.56
C LYS A 67 -2.83 4.00 -12.38
N THR A 68 -3.66 4.08 -13.42
CA THR A 68 -4.81 3.20 -13.64
C THR A 68 -4.37 1.76 -13.47
N ARG A 69 -4.75 1.13 -12.36
CA ARG A 69 -4.48 -0.30 -12.11
C ARG A 69 -5.40 -1.12 -12.99
N LYS A 70 -4.84 -2.09 -13.71
CA LYS A 70 -5.62 -3.07 -14.45
C LYS A 70 -6.20 -4.09 -13.47
N VAL A 71 -7.52 -4.16 -13.37
CA VAL A 71 -8.22 -5.05 -12.44
C VAL A 71 -8.82 -6.24 -13.19
N LEU A 72 -8.41 -7.45 -12.81
CA LEU A 72 -9.00 -8.71 -13.25
C LEU A 72 -9.97 -9.23 -12.18
N VAL A 73 -11.19 -9.58 -12.58
CA VAL A 73 -12.20 -10.17 -11.68
C VAL A 73 -12.49 -11.61 -12.09
N PHE A 74 -12.34 -12.52 -11.13
CA PHE A 74 -12.79 -13.91 -11.25
C PHE A 74 -14.21 -14.05 -10.70
N ALA A 75 -15.18 -14.19 -11.60
CA ALA A 75 -16.58 -14.38 -11.25
C ALA A 75 -17.30 -15.17 -12.34
N LYS A 76 -18.32 -15.94 -11.97
CA LYS A 76 -19.19 -16.66 -12.91
C LYS A 76 -20.45 -15.86 -13.25
N GLY A 77 -20.89 -15.95 -14.51
CA GLY A 77 -22.19 -15.44 -14.97
C GLY A 77 -22.40 -13.94 -14.77
N GLN A 78 -23.57 -13.54 -14.26
CA GLN A 78 -24.00 -12.13 -14.09
C GLN A 78 -23.01 -11.27 -13.28
N LYS A 79 -22.29 -11.86 -12.34
CA LYS A 79 -21.29 -11.17 -11.53
C LYS A 79 -20.08 -10.69 -12.36
N ALA A 80 -19.76 -11.36 -13.48
CA ALA A 80 -18.73 -10.91 -14.40
C ALA A 80 -19.17 -9.69 -15.22
N GLU A 81 -20.44 -9.65 -15.64
CA GLU A 81 -21.02 -8.50 -16.34
C GLU A 81 -21.09 -7.26 -15.44
N GLU A 82 -21.45 -7.47 -14.17
CA GLU A 82 -21.42 -6.42 -13.14
C GLU A 82 -20.00 -5.88 -12.94
N ALA A 83 -18.98 -6.75 -12.96
CA ALA A 83 -17.58 -6.36 -12.84
C ALA A 83 -17.15 -5.43 -13.99
N ILE A 84 -17.48 -5.79 -15.24
CA ILE A 84 -17.16 -5.00 -16.43
C ILE A 84 -17.88 -3.65 -16.36
N SER A 85 -19.16 -3.65 -15.96
CA SER A 85 -19.96 -2.44 -15.79
C SER A 85 -19.43 -1.52 -14.68
N ALA A 86 -18.84 -2.09 -13.62
CA ALA A 86 -18.16 -1.36 -12.56
C ALA A 86 -16.79 -0.81 -12.98
N GLY A 87 -16.34 -1.14 -14.19
CA GLY A 87 -15.10 -0.68 -14.78
C GLY A 87 -13.93 -1.62 -14.56
N ALA A 88 -14.13 -2.93 -14.35
CA ALA A 88 -13.04 -3.90 -14.42
C ALA A 88 -12.49 -3.98 -15.85
N ASP A 89 -11.17 -4.14 -15.99
CA ASP A 89 -10.52 -4.24 -17.30
C ASP A 89 -10.74 -5.64 -17.92
N TYR A 90 -10.80 -6.66 -17.07
CA TYR A 90 -11.07 -8.03 -17.46
C TYR A 90 -11.97 -8.70 -16.41
N ALA A 91 -12.95 -9.49 -16.87
CA ALA A 91 -13.76 -10.33 -16.00
C ALA A 91 -14.06 -11.67 -16.68
N GLY A 92 -13.97 -12.77 -15.93
CA GLY A 92 -14.37 -14.09 -16.41
C GLY A 92 -13.98 -15.20 -15.44
N ASP A 93 -14.07 -16.44 -15.89
CA ASP A 93 -13.96 -17.64 -15.07
C ASP A 93 -12.76 -18.53 -15.48
N GLU A 94 -13.00 -19.68 -16.09
CA GLU A 94 -11.99 -20.68 -16.43
C GLU A 94 -11.08 -20.23 -17.57
N GLU A 95 -11.59 -19.43 -18.51
CA GLU A 95 -10.83 -18.93 -19.66
C GLU A 95 -9.59 -18.13 -19.21
N TYR A 96 -9.76 -17.24 -18.23
CA TYR A 96 -8.65 -16.44 -17.70
C TYR A 96 -7.72 -17.28 -16.82
N ILE A 97 -8.22 -18.33 -16.16
CA ILE A 97 -7.39 -19.27 -15.40
C ILE A 97 -6.44 -20.01 -16.33
N GLU A 98 -6.92 -20.47 -17.50
CA GLU A 98 -6.06 -21.11 -18.50
C GLU A 98 -5.08 -20.14 -19.14
N LYS A 99 -5.50 -18.91 -19.48
CA LYS A 99 -4.58 -17.87 -19.96
C LYS A 99 -3.45 -17.58 -18.96
N ILE A 100 -3.75 -17.54 -17.67
CA ILE A 100 -2.74 -17.33 -16.62
C ILE A 100 -1.80 -18.53 -16.48
N LYS A 101 -2.30 -19.75 -16.61
CA LYS A 101 -1.44 -20.96 -16.68
C LYS A 101 -0.49 -20.90 -17.87
N ASN A 102 -0.95 -20.35 -18.99
CA ASN A 102 -0.15 -20.15 -20.21
C ASN A 102 0.80 -18.93 -20.11
N GLY A 103 0.85 -18.24 -18.97
CA GLY A 103 1.82 -17.18 -18.68
C GLY A 103 1.31 -15.75 -18.84
N TRP A 104 0.01 -15.55 -19.09
CA TRP A 104 -0.56 -14.21 -19.19
C TRP A 104 -0.72 -13.54 -17.82
N LEU A 105 -0.10 -12.38 -17.62
CA LEU A 105 -0.07 -11.64 -16.35
C LEU A 105 -0.08 -10.12 -16.59
N ASP A 106 -1.00 -9.63 -17.41
CA ASP A 106 -1.15 -8.20 -17.73
C ASP A 106 -2.22 -7.52 -16.84
N PHE A 107 -2.18 -7.78 -15.53
CA PHE A 107 -3.05 -7.15 -14.54
C PHE A 107 -2.30 -6.86 -13.25
N ASP A 108 -2.75 -5.84 -12.52
CA ASP A 108 -2.13 -5.36 -11.28
C ASP A 108 -2.87 -5.82 -10.02
N ALA A 109 -4.17 -6.12 -10.14
CA ALA A 109 -4.99 -6.56 -9.02
C ALA A 109 -6.01 -7.62 -9.44
N CYS A 110 -6.25 -8.59 -8.56
CA CYS A 110 -7.27 -9.61 -8.71
C CYS A 110 -8.35 -9.51 -7.63
N ILE A 111 -9.60 -9.61 -8.06
CA ILE A 111 -10.76 -9.79 -7.19
C ILE A 111 -11.36 -11.17 -7.53
N ALA A 112 -11.84 -11.89 -6.53
CA ALA A 112 -12.50 -13.17 -6.75
C ALA A 112 -13.78 -13.28 -5.94
N THR A 113 -14.74 -14.03 -6.45
CA THR A 113 -15.87 -14.48 -5.66
C THR A 113 -15.51 -15.77 -4.89
N PRO A 114 -16.14 -16.03 -3.72
CA PRO A 114 -15.81 -17.19 -2.89
C PRO A 114 -15.92 -18.55 -3.61
N ASP A 115 -16.84 -18.67 -4.57
CA ASP A 115 -17.04 -19.86 -5.41
C ASP A 115 -15.84 -20.17 -6.32
N MET A 116 -15.14 -19.14 -6.80
CA MET A 116 -13.98 -19.29 -7.70
C MET A 116 -12.68 -19.63 -6.99
N MET A 117 -12.63 -19.49 -5.66
CA MET A 117 -11.40 -19.71 -4.88
C MET A 117 -10.84 -21.14 -5.01
N LYS A 118 -11.70 -22.15 -5.19
CA LYS A 118 -11.28 -23.53 -5.40
C LYS A 118 -10.47 -23.70 -6.69
N GLU A 119 -10.87 -23.00 -7.75
CA GLU A 119 -10.23 -23.07 -9.06
C GLU A 119 -8.96 -22.22 -9.10
N ILE A 120 -8.98 -21.03 -8.47
CA ILE A 120 -7.80 -20.15 -8.30
C ILE A 120 -6.68 -20.85 -7.51
N GLY A 121 -7.01 -21.78 -6.62
CA GLY A 121 -6.04 -22.62 -5.92
C GLY A 121 -5.08 -23.36 -6.86
N LYS A 122 -5.52 -23.71 -8.08
CA LYS A 122 -4.67 -24.38 -9.09
C LYS A 122 -3.56 -23.46 -9.64
N ILE A 123 -3.81 -22.15 -9.70
CA ILE A 123 -2.86 -21.13 -10.19
C ILE A 123 -2.15 -20.38 -9.04
N ALA A 124 -2.41 -20.77 -7.79
CA ALA A 124 -1.80 -20.14 -6.62
C ALA A 124 -0.27 -20.18 -6.62
N LYS A 125 0.35 -21.20 -7.24
CA LYS A 125 1.82 -21.28 -7.39
C LYS A 125 2.39 -20.15 -8.26
N ILE A 126 1.61 -19.62 -9.20
CA ILE A 126 2.01 -18.53 -10.12
C ILE A 126 1.69 -17.18 -9.49
N LEU A 127 0.46 -17.02 -8.96
CA LEU A 127 0.00 -15.75 -8.39
C LEU A 127 0.58 -15.44 -7.01
N GLY A 128 0.90 -16.48 -6.22
CA GLY A 128 1.44 -16.38 -4.87
C GLY A 128 2.75 -15.58 -4.77
N PRO A 129 3.84 -15.96 -5.47
CA PRO A 129 5.11 -15.23 -5.38
C PRO A 129 5.02 -13.80 -5.92
N LYS A 130 4.04 -13.50 -6.78
CA LYS A 130 3.81 -12.15 -7.32
C LYS A 130 2.89 -11.28 -6.47
N GLY A 131 2.32 -11.83 -5.39
CA GLY A 131 1.41 -11.08 -4.51
C GLY A 131 0.05 -10.74 -5.11
N LEU A 132 -0.30 -11.33 -6.27
CA LEU A 132 -1.57 -11.08 -6.97
C LEU A 132 -2.71 -12.00 -6.50
N MET A 133 -2.44 -12.85 -5.50
CA MET A 133 -3.41 -13.82 -5.01
C MET A 133 -4.51 -13.14 -4.18
N PRO A 134 -5.80 -13.30 -4.53
CA PRO A 134 -6.91 -12.78 -3.72
C PRO A 134 -6.91 -13.38 -2.31
N ASN A 135 -7.17 -12.55 -1.30
CA ASN A 135 -7.24 -12.99 0.09
C ASN A 135 -8.51 -12.44 0.77
N PRO A 136 -9.28 -13.27 1.49
CA PRO A 136 -10.41 -12.78 2.29
C PRO A 136 -10.01 -11.69 3.30
N LYS A 137 -8.79 -11.76 3.86
CA LYS A 137 -8.31 -10.77 4.85
C LYS A 137 -8.10 -9.37 4.27
N THR A 138 -7.88 -9.27 2.97
CA THR A 138 -7.70 -7.99 2.27
C THR A 138 -9.01 -7.49 1.65
N GLY A 139 -10.11 -8.23 1.83
CA GLY A 139 -11.41 -7.91 1.25
C GLY A 139 -11.44 -8.00 -0.27
N THR A 140 -10.46 -8.66 -0.90
CA THR A 140 -10.46 -8.91 -2.35
C THR A 140 -11.20 -10.20 -2.73
N VAL A 141 -11.71 -10.92 -1.72
CA VAL A 141 -12.67 -12.00 -1.89
C VAL A 141 -14.01 -11.52 -1.34
N THR A 142 -14.94 -11.19 -2.22
CA THR A 142 -16.24 -10.63 -1.84
C THR A 142 -17.29 -10.97 -2.88
N ASP A 143 -18.55 -11.01 -2.45
CA ASP A 143 -19.69 -11.08 -3.35
C ASP A 143 -20.04 -9.72 -3.96
N ASN A 144 -19.63 -8.61 -3.33
CA ASN A 144 -19.87 -7.26 -3.81
C ASN A 144 -18.70 -6.78 -4.68
N ILE A 145 -18.72 -7.20 -5.95
CA ILE A 145 -17.64 -6.94 -6.90
C ILE A 145 -17.59 -5.46 -7.29
N ALA A 146 -18.75 -4.83 -7.53
CA ALA A 146 -18.79 -3.46 -8.02
C ALA A 146 -18.09 -2.47 -7.06
N ASN A 147 -18.33 -2.62 -5.74
CA ASN A 147 -17.67 -1.80 -4.75
C ASN A 147 -16.17 -2.14 -4.64
N ALA A 148 -15.80 -3.42 -4.67
CA ALA A 148 -14.40 -3.81 -4.61
C ALA A 148 -13.58 -3.32 -5.82
N VAL A 149 -14.14 -3.33 -7.03
CA VAL A 149 -13.51 -2.77 -8.23
C VAL A 149 -13.30 -1.26 -8.06
N LYS A 150 -14.33 -0.54 -7.60
CA LYS A 150 -14.24 0.90 -7.35
C LYS A 150 -13.18 1.23 -6.30
N GLU A 151 -13.15 0.53 -5.18
CA GLU A 151 -12.15 0.74 -4.12
C GLU A 151 -10.73 0.51 -4.61
N ILE A 152 -10.49 -0.56 -5.39
CA ILE A 152 -9.17 -0.85 -5.93
C ILE A 152 -8.75 0.21 -6.96
N LYS A 153 -9.69 0.67 -7.81
CA LYS A 153 -9.42 1.76 -8.76
C LYS A 153 -9.21 3.11 -8.08
N GLN A 154 -9.86 3.37 -6.94
CA GLN A 154 -9.61 4.53 -6.08
C GLN A 154 -8.28 4.44 -5.30
N GLY A 155 -7.52 3.35 -5.47
CA GLY A 155 -6.18 3.24 -4.90
C GLY A 155 -6.17 2.62 -3.51
N LYS A 156 -7.02 1.61 -3.25
CA LYS A 156 -6.89 0.75 -2.07
C LYS A 156 -5.45 0.26 -1.94
N LEU A 157 -4.84 0.57 -0.80
CA LEU A 157 -3.49 0.13 -0.46
C LEU A 157 -3.58 -1.02 0.51
N GLU A 158 -2.74 -2.02 0.28
CA GLU A 158 -2.49 -3.08 1.23
C GLU A 158 -1.15 -2.83 1.90
N TYR A 159 -1.11 -2.93 3.22
CA TYR A 159 0.14 -2.94 3.96
C TYR A 159 0.20 -4.13 4.90
N LYS A 160 1.42 -4.62 5.10
CA LYS A 160 1.73 -5.77 5.95
C LYS A 160 2.93 -5.41 6.82
N ALA A 161 2.85 -5.82 8.08
CA ALA A 161 3.99 -5.76 9.00
C ALA A 161 5.02 -6.83 8.64
N ASP A 162 6.28 -6.40 8.59
CA ASP A 162 7.43 -7.28 8.44
C ASP A 162 7.67 -8.12 9.69
N LYS A 163 8.56 -9.11 9.57
CA LYS A 163 9.01 -9.94 10.71
C LYS A 163 9.61 -9.10 11.84
N ALA A 164 10.15 -7.92 11.52
CA ALA A 164 10.71 -6.97 12.48
C ALA A 164 9.64 -6.07 13.14
N GLY A 165 8.36 -6.20 12.76
CA GLY A 165 7.29 -5.34 13.26
C GLY A 165 7.23 -3.96 12.60
N VAL A 166 7.96 -3.74 11.51
CA VAL A 166 7.91 -2.49 10.75
C VAL A 166 6.86 -2.60 9.64
N VAL A 167 6.05 -1.55 9.48
CA VAL A 167 5.10 -1.40 8.38
C VAL A 167 5.63 -0.33 7.43
N HIS A 168 5.85 -0.72 6.19
CA HIS A 168 6.23 0.19 5.11
C HIS A 168 5.02 0.45 4.22
N VAL A 169 4.64 1.73 4.05
CA VAL A 169 3.50 2.11 3.22
C VAL A 169 3.88 3.26 2.30
N MET A 170 3.60 3.09 1.02
CA MET A 170 3.61 4.15 0.04
C MET A 170 2.31 4.93 0.20
N PHE A 171 2.33 6.26 0.36
CA PHE A 171 1.09 7.01 0.62
C PHE A 171 0.89 8.26 -0.24
N ALA A 172 1.92 8.68 -0.98
CA ALA A 172 1.80 9.79 -1.93
C ALA A 172 2.91 9.78 -2.98
N LYS A 173 2.81 10.68 -3.96
CA LYS A 173 3.90 11.02 -4.88
C LYS A 173 4.38 12.45 -4.66
N LYS A 174 5.60 12.75 -5.09
CA LYS A 174 6.18 14.11 -5.02
C LYS A 174 5.36 15.14 -5.79
N SER A 175 4.73 14.74 -6.89
CA SER A 175 3.86 15.58 -7.72
C SER A 175 2.61 16.12 -7.02
N MET A 176 2.18 15.52 -5.90
CA MET A 176 0.97 15.95 -5.17
C MET A 176 1.20 17.22 -4.34
N THR A 177 0.14 17.90 -3.92
CA THR A 177 0.25 19.06 -3.02
C THR A 177 0.58 18.63 -1.58
N GLU A 178 1.18 19.52 -0.78
CA GLU A 178 1.53 19.18 0.61
C GLU A 178 0.29 18.85 1.47
N GLU A 179 -0.85 19.48 1.18
CA GLU A 179 -2.13 19.23 1.84
C GLU A 179 -2.65 17.81 1.57
N GLN A 180 -2.64 17.38 0.30
CA GLN A 180 -3.07 16.03 -0.07
C GLN A 180 -2.19 14.95 0.56
N ILE A 181 -0.88 15.21 0.63
CA ILE A 181 0.10 14.30 1.27
C ILE A 181 -0.21 14.19 2.77
N LEU A 182 -0.53 15.32 3.42
CA LEU A 182 -0.86 15.36 4.84
C LEU A 182 -2.18 14.62 5.14
N GLU A 183 -3.22 14.82 4.33
CA GLU A 183 -4.50 14.11 4.47
C GLU A 183 -4.32 12.59 4.34
N ASN A 184 -3.57 12.14 3.34
CA ASN A 184 -3.27 10.72 3.16
C ASN A 184 -2.50 10.15 4.36
N PHE A 185 -1.52 10.89 4.89
CA PHE A 185 -0.78 10.48 6.07
C PHE A 185 -1.67 10.38 7.31
N ASN A 186 -2.54 11.37 7.54
CA ASN A 186 -3.46 11.37 8.68
C ASN A 186 -4.43 10.18 8.62
N GLN A 187 -4.98 9.88 7.44
CA GLN A 187 -5.84 8.72 7.24
C GLN A 187 -5.08 7.41 7.56
N LEU A 188 -3.85 7.29 7.08
CA LEU A 188 -2.97 6.15 7.36
C LEU A 188 -2.69 5.97 8.85
N TYR A 189 -2.36 7.06 9.53
CA TYR A 189 -2.09 7.07 10.96
C TYR A 189 -3.33 6.65 11.77
N GLN A 190 -4.50 7.18 11.43
CA GLN A 190 -5.76 6.84 12.09
C GLN A 190 -6.17 5.37 11.87
N ASP A 191 -5.99 4.84 10.67
CA ASP A 191 -6.25 3.41 10.39
C ASP A 191 -5.31 2.51 11.21
N LEU A 192 -4.02 2.85 11.26
CA LEU A 192 -3.05 2.11 12.07
C LEU A 192 -3.41 2.11 13.56
N LEU A 193 -3.82 3.26 14.12
CA LEU A 193 -4.27 3.35 15.51
C LEU A 193 -5.50 2.48 15.78
N LYS A 194 -6.48 2.43 14.86
CA LYS A 194 -7.66 1.56 14.96
C LYS A 194 -7.30 0.07 14.91
N LYS A 195 -6.22 -0.27 14.20
CA LYS A 195 -5.74 -1.66 14.06
C LYS A 195 -4.82 -2.10 15.19
N ARG A 196 -4.68 -1.29 16.25
CA ARG A 196 -3.98 -1.66 17.48
C ARG A 196 -4.57 -2.96 18.06
N PRO A 197 -3.75 -4.00 18.28
CA PRO A 197 -4.18 -5.20 18.99
C PRO A 197 -4.56 -4.88 20.44
N SER A 198 -5.68 -5.41 20.92
CA SER A 198 -6.18 -5.18 22.28
C SER A 198 -5.23 -5.68 23.38
N ASP A 199 -4.36 -6.64 23.06
CA ASP A 199 -3.42 -7.25 24.00
C ASP A 199 -2.19 -6.37 24.30
N LEU A 200 -1.97 -5.30 23.51
CA LEU A 200 -0.77 -4.46 23.62
C LEU A 200 -0.90 -3.39 24.71
N LYS A 201 -0.10 -3.55 25.76
CA LYS A 201 0.11 -2.54 26.82
C LYS A 201 1.18 -1.52 26.39
N GLY A 202 0.85 -0.22 26.51
CA GLY A 202 1.76 0.90 26.18
C GLY A 202 1.60 1.43 24.76
N ASN A 203 2.63 2.11 24.24
CA ASN A 203 2.60 2.73 22.92
C ASN A 203 2.66 1.70 21.80
N TYR A 204 1.70 1.77 20.87
CA TYR A 204 1.62 0.89 19.70
C TYR A 204 2.65 1.25 18.63
N ILE A 205 2.85 2.54 18.39
CA ILE A 205 3.82 3.10 17.44
C ILE A 205 5.03 3.60 18.22
N LEU A 206 6.22 3.08 17.92
CA LEU A 206 7.48 3.43 18.58
C LEU A 206 8.17 4.61 17.90
N SER A 207 8.22 4.60 16.57
CA SER A 207 8.88 5.63 15.77
C SER A 207 8.29 5.67 14.36
N ILE A 208 8.20 6.86 13.78
CA ILE A 208 7.75 7.08 12.41
C ILE A 208 8.89 7.75 11.64
N TYR A 209 9.20 7.20 10.47
CA TYR A 209 10.16 7.77 9.54
C TYR A 209 9.48 7.97 8.19
N LEU A 210 9.66 9.15 7.61
CA LEU A 210 9.23 9.47 6.27
C LEU A 210 10.44 9.50 5.34
N SER A 211 10.30 8.93 4.15
CA SER A 211 11.34 8.94 3.12
C SER A 211 10.72 9.03 1.75
N THR A 212 11.52 9.38 0.74
CA THR A 212 11.18 9.07 -0.65
C THR A 212 12.11 8.01 -1.20
N THR A 213 11.77 7.47 -2.36
CA THR A 213 12.49 6.36 -3.01
C THR A 213 14.02 6.52 -3.02
N MET A 214 14.58 7.71 -3.25
CA MET A 214 16.04 7.93 -3.26
C MET A 214 16.55 8.86 -2.15
N SER A 215 15.68 9.43 -1.32
CA SER A 215 16.08 10.45 -0.33
C SER A 215 16.33 9.86 1.06
N PRO A 216 17.08 10.58 1.93
CA PRO A 216 17.25 10.15 3.31
C PRO A 216 15.93 10.21 4.08
N SER A 217 15.84 9.42 5.15
CA SER A 217 14.67 9.42 6.02
C SER A 217 14.67 10.60 7.00
N VAL A 218 13.50 11.18 7.24
CA VAL A 218 13.25 12.20 8.26
C VAL A 218 12.41 11.57 9.37
N LYS A 219 12.83 11.78 10.62
CA LYS A 219 12.08 11.30 11.79
C LYS A 219 10.92 12.26 12.08
N VAL A 220 9.72 11.71 12.22
CA VAL A 220 8.53 12.48 12.59
C VAL A 220 8.30 12.41 14.09
N ASP A 221 7.91 13.53 14.70
CA ASP A 221 7.49 13.58 16.09
C ASP A 221 6.07 13.03 16.25
N ILE A 222 5.95 11.94 17.00
CA ILE A 222 4.67 11.27 17.27
C ILE A 222 3.78 12.15 18.15
N SER A 223 4.36 12.98 19.02
CA SER A 223 3.60 13.86 19.92
C SER A 223 2.84 14.94 19.15
N SER A 224 3.35 15.32 17.98
CA SER A 224 2.73 16.33 17.10
C SER A 224 1.55 15.79 16.28
N LEU A 225 1.29 14.48 16.35
CA LEU A 225 0.24 13.77 15.61
C LEU A 225 -0.96 13.37 16.48
N ALA A 226 -0.91 13.68 17.78
CA ALA A 226 -1.95 13.39 18.76
C ALA A 226 -3.07 14.46 18.74
#